data_AF-A0AAV9TBT0-F1
#
_entry.id   AF-A0AAV9TBT0-F1
#
_cell.length_a   1.000
_cell.length_b   1.000
_cell.length_c   1.000
_cell.angle_alpha   90.00
_cell.angle_beta   90.00
_cell.angle_gamma   90.00
#
_symmetry.space_group_name_H-M   'P 1'
#
loop_
_entity.id
_entity.type
_entity.pdbx_description
1 polymer ?
#
loop_
_entity_poly.entity_id
_entity_poly.type
_entity_poly.pdbx_seq_one_letter_code
_entity_poly.pdbx_strand_id
1 'polypeptide(L)'
;MFPFKSSSSEFETTDRGQYKVLDDPTEDDLGRTPLKELGHLRKRLRFYQVGFYTVLAFQALTIVYWAFLGHADSHPSATYRDLEWSGLLGEDWNGLVPNGVGQPLKPVYFGPDHPYYMPEDIFDDFDKSMAMIDKWKLMHNGSSVLVDKDAPRVKRIKPDGDVAEMEPFWPWEPRADGKQIYAIRGFHQMHCIVWDPLAIVDKKPERNMGTFADQPRPTQFVISEEFTFHYNRVNETKWTAGHVAHCINTVRDAIMCMADSQPLSFANGYKVGHATDDQAMMCRDWKALHAWVSDPSRGVRVKNAAPPGSKSDMIVPIIPYPELTEAELKGDA
;
A
#
# COMPACT_ATOMS: atom_id res chain seq x y z
N MET A 1 -22.07 -8.39 40.61
CA MET A 1 -21.50 -7.50 41.64
C MET A 1 -20.33 -6.75 41.02
N PHE A 2 -20.62 -5.59 40.42
CA PHE A 2 -19.73 -4.47 40.08
C PHE A 2 -20.68 -3.37 39.57
N PRO A 3 -20.90 -2.27 40.31
CA PRO A 3 -21.93 -1.31 39.96
C PRO A 3 -21.39 -0.22 39.03
N PHE A 4 -22.21 0.09 38.01
CA PHE A 4 -22.17 1.35 37.27
C PHE A 4 -22.37 2.54 38.23
N LYS A 5 -21.60 3.63 38.03
CA LYS A 5 -21.95 4.95 38.57
C LYS A 5 -21.96 5.98 37.46
N SER A 6 -23.16 6.51 37.25
CA SER A 6 -23.48 7.69 36.45
C SER A 6 -22.82 8.94 37.03
N SER A 7 -22.18 9.75 36.19
CA SER A 7 -21.80 11.11 36.54
C SER A 7 -22.94 12.04 36.11
N SER A 8 -23.74 12.46 37.08
CA SER A 8 -24.63 13.60 36.98
C SER A 8 -23.91 14.85 37.47
N SER A 9 -24.08 15.94 36.73
CA SER A 9 -23.64 17.28 37.06
C SER A 9 -24.26 17.79 38.35
N GLU A 10 -23.44 18.41 39.22
CA GLU A 10 -23.92 19.40 40.18
C GLU A 10 -22.97 20.59 40.20
N PHE A 11 -23.58 21.76 40.07
CA PHE A 11 -22.98 23.07 39.99
C PHE A 11 -22.86 23.57 41.42
N GLU A 12 -21.64 23.72 41.95
CA GLU A 12 -21.42 24.24 43.29
C GLU A 12 -20.87 25.66 43.21
N THR A 13 -21.74 26.62 43.53
CA THR A 13 -21.43 28.03 43.70
C THR A 13 -21.00 28.30 45.14
N THR A 14 -19.72 28.57 45.36
CA THR A 14 -19.21 29.20 46.58
C THR A 14 -17.89 29.90 46.27
N ASP A 15 -17.89 31.23 46.22
CA ASP A 15 -17.17 31.98 47.25
C ASP A 15 -17.57 33.47 47.22
N ARG A 16 -18.15 33.91 48.34
CA ARG A 16 -18.62 35.28 48.56
C ARG A 16 -17.66 35.90 49.58
N GLY A 17 -16.46 36.22 49.11
CA GLY A 17 -15.41 36.84 49.90
C GLY A 17 -15.66 38.33 50.15
N GLN A 18 -16.05 38.63 51.39
CA GLN A 18 -15.79 39.85 52.18
C GLN A 18 -15.39 41.13 51.41
N TYR A 19 -16.35 42.05 51.25
CA TYR A 19 -16.04 43.46 50.99
C TYR A 19 -15.60 44.12 52.30
N LYS A 20 -14.32 44.47 52.39
CA LYS A 20 -13.84 45.46 53.36
C LYS A 20 -14.44 46.81 53.00
N VAL A 21 -15.19 47.38 53.94
CA VAL A 21 -15.56 48.79 53.97
C VAL A 21 -14.25 49.57 53.99
N LEU A 22 -13.94 50.25 52.90
CA LEU A 22 -12.83 51.18 52.81
C LEU A 22 -13.31 52.52 53.39
N ASP A 23 -12.54 53.02 54.35
CA ASP A 23 -12.72 54.30 55.01
C ASP A 23 -12.84 55.43 53.98
N ASP A 24 -13.77 56.34 54.26
CA ASP A 24 -14.12 57.51 53.45
C ASP A 24 -12.90 58.45 53.33
N PRO A 25 -12.30 58.61 52.13
CA PRO A 25 -11.17 59.50 51.97
C PRO A 25 -11.63 60.96 52.02
N THR A 26 -11.12 61.68 53.00
CA THR A 26 -11.25 63.14 53.16
C THR A 26 -10.99 63.90 51.86
N GLU A 27 -11.84 64.89 51.56
CA GLU A 27 -11.96 65.69 50.32
C GLU A 27 -10.70 66.44 49.81
N ASP A 28 -9.52 66.24 50.40
CA ASP A 28 -8.30 67.01 50.04
C ASP A 28 -7.26 66.25 49.18
N ASP A 29 -7.53 65.02 48.72
CA ASP A 29 -6.59 64.25 47.87
C ASP A 29 -7.05 64.04 46.41
N LEU A 30 -8.05 64.80 45.96
CA LEU A 30 -8.67 64.72 44.62
C LEU A 30 -7.90 65.49 43.51
N GLY A 31 -6.60 65.74 43.70
CA GLY A 31 -5.90 66.80 42.96
C GLY A 31 -4.93 66.42 41.84
N ARG A 32 -4.35 65.20 41.78
CA ARG A 32 -3.15 65.04 40.89
C ARG A 32 -2.80 63.69 40.27
N THR A 33 -3.66 62.69 40.29
CA THR A 33 -3.36 61.33 39.78
C THR A 33 -4.32 60.64 38.79
N PRO A 34 -5.41 61.23 38.23
CA PRO A 34 -6.25 60.49 37.25
C PRO A 34 -5.65 60.43 35.83
N LEU A 35 -4.94 61.47 35.40
CA LEU A 35 -4.64 61.68 33.97
C LEU A 35 -3.48 60.82 33.45
N LYS A 36 -2.48 60.54 34.31
CA LYS A 36 -1.36 59.65 33.98
C LYS A 36 -1.80 58.18 33.90
N GLU A 37 -2.66 57.74 34.81
CA GLU A 37 -3.17 56.37 34.81
C GLU A 37 -4.09 56.10 33.62
N LEU A 38 -4.93 57.06 33.24
CA LEU A 38 -5.77 56.97 32.04
C LEU A 38 -4.94 56.86 30.75
N GLY A 39 -3.82 57.60 30.69
CA GLY A 39 -2.86 57.50 29.59
C GLY A 39 -2.20 56.12 29.49
N HIS A 40 -1.82 55.56 30.64
CA HIS A 40 -1.22 54.23 30.72
C HIS A 40 -2.21 53.11 30.34
N LEU A 41 -3.45 53.17 30.84
CA LEU A 41 -4.52 52.23 30.49
C LEU A 41 -4.87 52.30 29.00
N ARG A 42 -4.99 53.50 28.44
CA ARG A 42 -5.24 53.68 27.00
C ARG A 42 -4.12 53.08 26.14
N LYS A 43 -2.86 53.20 26.57
CA LYS A 43 -1.71 52.62 25.86
C LYS A 43 -1.72 51.08 25.92
N ARG A 44 -2.03 50.51 27.09
CA ARG A 44 -2.21 49.05 27.25
C ARG A 44 -3.37 48.52 26.42
N LEU A 45 -4.50 49.21 26.41
CA LEU A 45 -5.67 48.80 25.63
C LEU A 45 -5.35 48.77 24.13
N ARG A 46 -4.67 49.79 23.61
CA ARG A 46 -4.20 49.79 22.21
C ARG A 46 -3.23 48.64 21.94
N PHE A 47 -2.30 48.37 22.85
CA PHE A 47 -1.37 47.25 22.70
C PHE A 47 -2.11 45.91 22.59
N TYR A 48 -3.09 45.65 23.44
CA TYR A 48 -3.91 44.44 23.37
C TYR A 48 -4.79 44.38 22.12
N GLN A 49 -5.39 45.50 21.70
CA GLN A 49 -6.17 45.56 20.46
C GLN A 49 -5.30 45.23 19.24
N VAL A 50 -4.11 45.82 19.13
CA VAL A 50 -3.18 45.53 18.04
C VAL A 50 -2.75 44.07 18.07
N GLY A 51 -2.41 43.54 19.24
CA GLY A 51 -2.05 42.13 19.41
C GLY A 51 -3.18 41.18 18.97
N PHE A 52 -4.42 41.45 19.41
CA PHE A 52 -5.60 40.66 19.07
C PHE A 52 -5.87 40.64 17.55
N TYR A 53 -5.87 41.80 16.89
CA TYR A 53 -6.07 41.87 15.45
C TYR A 53 -4.93 41.23 14.66
N THR A 54 -3.69 41.29 15.17
CA THR A 54 -2.55 40.61 14.55
C THR A 54 -2.72 39.09 14.60
N VAL A 55 -3.12 38.53 15.74
CA VAL A 55 -3.37 37.09 15.88
C VAL A 55 -4.50 36.63 14.96
N LEU A 56 -5.60 37.39 14.88
CA LEU A 56 -6.70 37.06 13.95
C LEU A 56 -6.26 37.09 12.49
N ALA A 57 -5.42 38.06 12.10
CA ALA A 57 -4.88 38.12 10.75
C ALA A 57 -4.00 36.91 10.43
N PHE A 58 -3.14 36.48 11.35
CA PHE A 58 -2.34 35.26 11.20
C PHE A 58 -3.20 33.99 11.11
N GLN A 59 -4.26 33.87 11.94
CA GLN A 59 -5.18 32.75 11.88
C GLN A 59 -5.95 32.71 10.55
N ALA A 60 -6.46 33.86 10.08
CA ALA A 60 -7.12 33.95 8.79
C ALA A 60 -6.18 33.57 7.63
N LEU A 61 -4.93 34.07 7.64
CA LEU A 61 -3.92 33.69 6.65
C LEU A 61 -3.59 32.20 6.69
N THR A 62 -3.55 31.59 7.89
CA THR A 62 -3.30 30.16 8.04
C THR A 62 -4.46 29.33 7.49
N ILE A 63 -5.71 29.73 7.76
CA ILE A 63 -6.91 29.07 7.20
C ILE A 63 -6.93 29.20 5.67
N VAL A 64 -6.63 30.39 5.14
CA VAL A 64 -6.51 30.63 3.70
C VAL A 64 -5.41 29.75 3.11
N TYR A 65 -4.22 29.72 3.71
CA TYR A 65 -3.11 28.87 3.29
C TYR A 65 -3.51 27.38 3.23
N TRP A 66 -4.16 26.87 4.27
CA TRP A 66 -4.64 25.48 4.30
C TRP A 66 -5.81 25.22 3.36
N ALA A 67 -6.71 26.18 3.13
CA ALA A 67 -7.80 26.02 2.17
C ALA A 67 -7.28 25.95 0.72
N PHE A 68 -6.25 26.74 0.39
CA PHE A 68 -5.66 26.76 -0.95
C PHE A 68 -4.62 25.66 -1.19
N LEU A 69 -3.91 25.18 -0.17
CA LEU A 69 -2.95 24.08 -0.31
C LEU A 69 -3.53 22.70 0.04
N GLY A 70 -4.57 22.64 0.88
CA GLY A 70 -5.27 21.39 1.24
C GLY A 70 -6.14 20.80 0.13
N HIS A 71 -6.19 21.43 -1.05
CA HIS A 71 -6.78 20.85 -2.27
C HIS A 71 -5.74 20.20 -3.19
N ALA A 72 -4.45 20.22 -2.81
CA ALA A 72 -3.37 19.61 -3.59
C ALA A 72 -3.28 18.07 -3.46
N ASP A 73 -4.15 17.43 -2.68
CA ASP A 73 -4.26 15.96 -2.61
C ASP A 73 -5.23 15.38 -3.65
N SER A 74 -5.75 16.20 -4.56
CA SER A 74 -6.23 15.65 -5.82
C SER A 74 -5.01 15.26 -6.64
N HIS A 75 -4.62 13.99 -6.56
CA HIS A 75 -3.73 13.40 -7.56
C HIS A 75 -4.19 13.93 -8.91
N PRO A 76 -3.31 14.63 -9.66
CA PRO A 76 -3.71 15.22 -10.92
C PRO A 76 -4.34 14.11 -11.74
N SER A 77 -5.63 14.28 -12.05
CA SER A 77 -6.29 13.41 -13.00
C SER A 77 -5.61 13.72 -14.33
N ALA A 78 -4.47 13.04 -14.58
CA ALA A 78 -3.74 13.16 -15.82
C ALA A 78 -4.79 13.06 -16.92
N THR A 79 -4.93 14.11 -17.71
CA THR A 79 -5.93 14.12 -18.77
C THR A 79 -5.45 13.10 -19.79
N TYR A 80 -5.97 11.86 -19.69
CA TYR A 80 -5.71 10.69 -20.53
C TYR A 80 -5.94 10.90 -22.05
N ARG A 81 -6.17 12.14 -22.49
CA ARG A 81 -6.72 12.48 -23.81
C ARG A 81 -5.76 12.32 -24.98
N ASP A 82 -4.48 12.10 -24.73
CA ASP A 82 -3.46 11.99 -25.79
C ASP A 82 -2.85 10.58 -25.92
N LEU A 83 -3.44 9.56 -25.27
CA LEU A 83 -2.99 8.16 -25.37
C LEU A 83 -3.96 7.33 -26.21
N GLU A 84 -3.47 6.71 -27.28
CA GLU A 84 -4.21 5.71 -28.06
C GLU A 84 -4.31 4.38 -27.27
N TRP A 85 -5.15 4.34 -26.24
CA TRP A 85 -5.44 3.14 -25.45
C TRP A 85 -6.79 2.53 -25.86
N SER A 86 -6.85 1.22 -26.09
CA SER A 86 -8.09 0.57 -26.53
C SER A 86 -9.14 0.40 -25.41
N GLY A 87 -8.77 0.64 -24.15
CA GLY A 87 -9.62 0.36 -22.99
C GLY A 87 -9.36 -1.02 -22.36
N LEU A 88 -8.51 -1.85 -22.95
CA LEU A 88 -8.21 -3.19 -22.46
C LEU A 88 -7.16 -3.17 -21.35
N LEU A 89 -7.45 -3.89 -20.27
CA LEU A 89 -6.56 -4.02 -19.12
C LEU A 89 -5.35 -4.89 -19.49
N GLY A 90 -4.14 -4.47 -19.11
CA GLY A 90 -2.89 -5.17 -19.45
C GLY A 90 -2.32 -4.84 -20.83
N GLU A 91 -3.00 -4.01 -21.63
CA GLU A 91 -2.46 -3.51 -22.90
C GLU A 91 -1.41 -2.43 -22.67
N ASP A 92 -0.36 -2.45 -23.49
CA ASP A 92 0.69 -1.46 -23.47
C ASP A 92 0.27 -0.12 -24.09
N TRP A 93 -0.22 0.78 -23.23
CA TRP A 93 -0.50 2.17 -23.61
C TRP A 93 0.77 2.99 -23.89
N ASN A 94 1.97 2.51 -23.56
CA ASN A 94 3.22 3.21 -23.85
C ASN A 94 3.67 3.04 -25.31
N GLY A 95 3.07 2.11 -26.05
CA GLY A 95 3.27 1.90 -27.49
C GLY A 95 4.49 1.06 -27.87
N LEU A 96 5.14 0.38 -26.92
CA LEU A 96 6.22 -0.56 -27.20
C LEU A 96 5.68 -1.88 -27.77
N VAL A 97 4.64 -2.42 -27.13
CA VAL A 97 3.94 -3.62 -27.61
C VAL A 97 2.74 -3.18 -28.44
N PRO A 98 2.59 -3.64 -29.70
CA PRO A 98 1.44 -3.26 -30.52
C PRO A 98 0.10 -3.63 -29.89
N ASN A 99 -0.88 -2.76 -30.06
CA ASN A 99 -2.26 -3.02 -29.63
C ASN A 99 -2.80 -4.32 -30.25
N GLY A 100 -3.56 -5.07 -29.45
CA GLY A 100 -4.11 -6.38 -29.85
C GLY A 100 -3.17 -7.58 -29.71
N VAL A 101 -1.90 -7.40 -29.31
CA VAL A 101 -1.07 -8.55 -28.89
C VAL A 101 -1.70 -9.22 -27.67
N GLY A 102 -1.87 -10.54 -27.72
CA GLY A 102 -2.61 -11.31 -26.71
C GLY A 102 -4.12 -11.45 -26.95
N GLN A 103 -4.64 -10.84 -28.02
CA GLN A 103 -6.05 -10.95 -28.42
C GLN A 103 -6.27 -11.99 -29.54
N PRO A 104 -7.51 -12.49 -29.73
CA PRO A 104 -8.68 -12.28 -28.86
C PRO A 104 -8.58 -13.11 -27.57
N LEU A 105 -9.27 -12.68 -26.52
CA LEU A 105 -9.46 -13.47 -25.30
C LEU A 105 -10.07 -14.84 -25.64
N LYS A 106 -9.47 -15.89 -25.09
CA LYS A 106 -9.94 -17.27 -25.22
C LYS A 106 -10.08 -17.87 -23.83
N PRO A 107 -11.09 -18.72 -23.59
CA PRO A 107 -11.10 -19.55 -22.39
C PRO A 107 -9.83 -20.41 -22.36
N VAL A 108 -9.10 -20.34 -21.26
CA VAL A 108 -7.94 -21.18 -20.98
C VAL A 108 -8.23 -21.96 -19.71
N TYR A 109 -7.90 -23.26 -19.72
CA TYR A 109 -8.06 -24.13 -18.56
C TYR A 109 -6.69 -24.45 -17.99
N PHE A 110 -6.46 -24.06 -16.73
CA PHE A 110 -5.23 -24.32 -16.00
C PHE A 110 -5.35 -25.63 -15.21
N GLY A 111 -5.18 -26.75 -15.93
CA GLY A 111 -5.16 -28.11 -15.36
C GLY A 111 -3.81 -28.81 -15.56
N PRO A 112 -3.69 -30.09 -15.17
CA PRO A 112 -2.46 -30.88 -15.31
C PRO A 112 -1.85 -30.91 -16.71
N ASP A 113 -2.69 -30.75 -17.75
CA ASP A 113 -2.26 -30.74 -19.15
C ASP A 113 -1.68 -29.37 -19.58
N HIS A 114 -1.81 -28.34 -18.76
CA HIS A 114 -1.33 -27.00 -19.08
C HIS A 114 0.20 -26.92 -18.92
N PRO A 115 0.96 -26.37 -19.89
CA PRO A 115 2.42 -26.41 -19.86
C PRO A 115 3.05 -25.69 -18.66
N TYR A 116 2.33 -24.73 -18.10
CA TYR A 116 2.72 -23.95 -16.92
C TYR A 116 2.20 -24.50 -15.60
N TYR A 117 1.45 -25.62 -15.61
CA TYR A 117 0.93 -26.24 -14.39
C TYR A 117 2.05 -26.81 -13.53
N MET A 118 1.93 -26.57 -12.23
CA MET A 118 2.76 -27.15 -11.19
C MET A 118 2.00 -28.23 -10.42
N PRO A 119 2.49 -29.48 -10.40
CA PRO A 119 1.93 -30.54 -9.57
C PRO A 119 1.93 -30.18 -8.08
N GLU A 120 0.95 -30.68 -7.33
CA GLU A 120 0.85 -30.41 -5.89
C GLU A 120 1.92 -31.13 -5.06
N ASP A 121 2.44 -32.25 -5.58
CA ASP A 121 3.54 -33.03 -4.99
C ASP A 121 4.93 -32.51 -5.38
N ILE A 122 5.01 -31.35 -6.07
CA ILE A 122 6.26 -30.86 -6.65
C ILE A 122 7.37 -30.64 -5.61
N PHE A 123 7.00 -30.28 -4.38
CA PHE A 123 7.91 -29.99 -3.29
C PHE A 123 8.30 -31.23 -2.47
N ASP A 124 7.71 -32.39 -2.76
CA ASP A 124 8.05 -33.65 -2.08
C ASP A 124 9.42 -34.19 -2.53
N ASP A 125 9.92 -33.71 -3.67
CA ASP A 125 11.17 -34.12 -4.29
C ASP A 125 11.94 -32.89 -4.83
N PHE A 126 13.15 -32.70 -4.32
CA PHE A 126 14.00 -31.56 -4.69
C PHE A 126 14.40 -31.60 -6.17
N ASP A 127 14.70 -32.77 -6.73
CA ASP A 127 15.10 -32.90 -8.12
C ASP A 127 13.92 -32.63 -9.06
N LYS A 128 12.70 -33.04 -8.69
CA LYS A 128 11.48 -32.65 -9.42
C LYS A 128 11.27 -31.14 -9.39
N SER A 129 11.44 -30.50 -8.24
CA SER A 129 11.36 -29.05 -8.08
C SER A 129 12.36 -28.33 -9.00
N MET A 130 13.63 -28.76 -8.98
CA MET A 130 14.68 -28.20 -9.84
C MET A 130 14.41 -28.40 -11.33
N ALA A 131 13.95 -29.58 -11.74
CA ALA A 131 13.60 -29.85 -13.13
C ALA A 131 12.45 -28.96 -13.63
N MET A 132 11.43 -28.71 -12.78
CA MET A 132 10.33 -27.80 -13.12
C MET A 132 10.80 -26.35 -13.25
N ILE A 133 11.69 -25.91 -12.36
CA ILE A 133 12.30 -24.57 -12.42
C ILE A 133 13.06 -24.40 -13.74
N ASP A 134 13.89 -25.37 -14.12
CA ASP A 134 14.66 -25.30 -15.35
C ASP A 134 13.75 -25.31 -16.59
N LYS A 135 12.69 -26.12 -16.58
CA LYS A 135 11.64 -26.07 -17.61
C LYS A 135 11.04 -24.65 -17.72
N TRP A 136 10.73 -24.01 -16.59
CA TRP A 136 10.14 -22.67 -16.59
C TRP A 136 11.12 -21.59 -17.03
N LYS A 137 12.37 -21.64 -16.60
CA LYS A 137 13.44 -20.75 -17.08
C LYS A 137 13.56 -20.84 -18.61
N LEU A 138 13.52 -22.06 -19.15
CA LEU A 138 13.55 -22.29 -20.59
C LEU A 138 12.32 -21.71 -21.31
N MET A 139 11.12 -21.87 -20.75
CA MET A 139 9.89 -21.30 -21.33
C MET A 139 9.84 -19.76 -21.27
N HIS A 140 10.56 -19.13 -20.33
CA HIS A 140 10.60 -17.68 -20.15
C HIS A 140 11.89 -17.04 -20.65
N ASN A 141 12.63 -17.69 -21.55
CA ASN A 141 13.91 -17.22 -22.13
C ASN A 141 13.79 -15.94 -23.01
N GLY A 142 12.71 -15.17 -22.86
CA GLY A 142 12.39 -13.98 -23.65
C GLY A 142 11.52 -12.99 -22.89
N SER A 143 11.83 -12.72 -21.61
CA SER A 143 11.09 -11.77 -20.79
C SER A 143 11.32 -10.30 -21.15
N SER A 144 12.27 -10.03 -22.05
CA SER A 144 12.67 -8.68 -22.42
C SER A 144 12.68 -8.48 -23.93
N VAL A 145 12.36 -7.26 -24.35
CA VAL A 145 12.33 -6.82 -25.74
C VAL A 145 13.51 -5.89 -26.00
N LEU A 146 14.23 -6.16 -27.09
CA LEU A 146 15.30 -5.29 -27.59
C LEU A 146 14.69 -4.25 -28.54
N VAL A 147 14.97 -2.98 -28.27
CA VAL A 147 14.46 -1.82 -28.99
C VAL A 147 15.61 -1.15 -29.72
N ASP A 148 15.41 -0.88 -31.01
CA ASP A 148 16.39 -0.20 -31.84
C ASP A 148 16.54 1.27 -31.46
N LYS A 149 17.74 1.83 -31.68
CA LYS A 149 18.07 3.22 -31.33
C LYS A 149 17.14 4.26 -31.98
N ASP A 150 16.60 3.94 -33.15
CA ASP A 150 15.77 4.83 -33.97
C ASP A 150 14.27 4.58 -33.76
N ALA A 151 13.90 3.61 -32.91
CA ALA A 151 12.51 3.32 -32.60
C ALA A 151 11.91 4.39 -31.68
N PRO A 152 10.59 4.63 -31.75
CA PRO A 152 9.91 5.53 -30.81
C PRO A 152 10.20 5.13 -29.36
N ARG A 153 10.56 6.11 -28.53
CA ARG A 153 10.88 5.86 -27.13
C ARG A 153 9.60 5.61 -26.35
N VAL A 154 9.69 4.64 -25.46
CA VAL A 154 8.59 4.23 -24.58
C VAL A 154 8.29 5.39 -23.63
N LYS A 155 7.01 5.72 -23.46
CA LYS A 155 6.58 6.81 -22.59
C LYS A 155 6.22 6.29 -21.19
N ARG A 156 6.10 7.20 -20.22
CA ARG A 156 5.50 6.98 -18.90
C ARG A 156 4.75 8.22 -18.45
N ILE A 157 3.78 8.04 -17.57
CA ILE A 157 3.08 9.12 -16.85
C ILE A 157 3.75 9.22 -15.48
N LYS A 158 4.13 10.43 -15.10
CA LYS A 158 4.70 10.75 -13.80
C LYS A 158 3.61 10.94 -12.74
N PRO A 159 3.96 10.90 -11.44
CA PRO A 159 2.99 11.15 -10.36
C PRO A 159 2.29 12.52 -10.43
N ASP A 160 2.92 13.53 -11.04
CA ASP A 160 2.36 14.86 -11.28
C ASP A 160 1.44 14.94 -12.53
N GLY A 161 1.27 13.82 -13.24
CA GLY A 161 0.43 13.71 -14.44
C GLY A 161 1.15 14.04 -15.76
N ASP A 162 2.40 14.51 -15.71
CA ASP A 162 3.17 14.81 -16.92
C ASP A 162 3.63 13.52 -17.63
N VAL A 163 3.76 13.58 -18.95
CA VAL A 163 4.31 12.48 -19.75
C VAL A 163 5.81 12.67 -19.95
N ALA A 164 6.59 11.61 -19.75
CA ALA A 164 8.03 11.60 -19.97
C ALA A 164 8.48 10.30 -20.66
N GLU A 165 9.71 10.27 -21.16
CA GLU A 165 10.32 9.03 -21.64
C GLU A 165 10.59 8.08 -20.47
N MET A 166 10.43 6.79 -20.71
CA MET A 166 10.77 5.74 -19.77
C MET A 166 12.20 5.27 -20.01
N GLU A 167 12.98 5.26 -18.94
CA GLU A 167 14.34 4.72 -18.93
C GLU A 167 14.34 3.23 -19.32
N PRO A 168 15.40 2.71 -19.96
CA PRO A 168 15.50 1.29 -20.28
C PRO A 168 15.68 0.45 -19.00
N PHE A 169 15.17 -0.79 -19.03
CA PHE A 169 15.39 -1.77 -17.96
C PHE A 169 16.87 -2.20 -17.92
N TRP A 170 17.46 -2.40 -19.11
CA TRP A 170 18.88 -2.70 -19.29
C TRP A 170 19.33 -2.31 -20.71
N PRO A 171 20.63 -2.15 -20.96
CA PRO A 171 21.62 -1.67 -20.01
C PRO A 171 21.29 -0.24 -19.55
N TRP A 172 21.62 0.04 -18.29
CA TRP A 172 21.50 1.39 -17.71
C TRP A 172 22.52 2.35 -18.33
N GLU A 173 23.62 1.83 -18.89
CA GLU A 173 24.57 2.58 -19.70
C GLU A 173 24.23 2.45 -21.19
N PRO A 174 24.31 3.54 -21.97
CA PRO A 174 24.07 3.49 -23.40
C PRO A 174 24.99 2.48 -24.09
N ARG A 175 24.39 1.57 -24.87
CA ARG A 175 25.16 0.66 -25.71
C ARG A 175 25.82 1.41 -26.85
N ALA A 176 26.95 0.89 -27.34
CA ALA A 176 27.60 1.41 -28.54
C ALA A 176 26.70 1.35 -29.79
N ASP A 177 25.79 0.37 -29.85
CA ASP A 177 24.78 0.22 -30.91
C ASP A 177 23.51 1.07 -30.67
N GLY A 178 23.42 1.75 -29.53
CA GLY A 178 22.28 2.59 -29.13
C GLY A 178 21.01 1.81 -28.78
N LYS A 179 21.03 0.47 -28.80
CA LYS A 179 19.84 -0.33 -28.52
C LYS A 179 19.53 -0.35 -27.02
N GLN A 180 18.26 -0.53 -26.70
CA GLN A 180 17.75 -0.54 -25.32
C GLN A 180 16.93 -1.80 -25.07
N ILE A 181 16.86 -2.25 -23.82
CA ILE A 181 16.09 -3.43 -23.43
C ILE A 181 15.06 -3.04 -22.38
N TYR A 182 13.82 -3.45 -22.61
CA TYR A 182 12.70 -3.30 -21.69
C TYR A 182 12.19 -4.67 -21.29
N ALA A 183 11.89 -4.88 -20.01
CA ALA A 183 11.24 -6.10 -19.55
C ALA A 183 9.73 -6.00 -19.81
N ILE A 184 9.08 -7.09 -20.21
CA ILE A 184 7.61 -7.15 -20.32
C ILE A 184 7.03 -7.61 -19.00
N ARG A 185 6.11 -6.84 -18.45
CA ARG A 185 5.61 -7.00 -17.08
C ARG A 185 5.08 -8.39 -16.77
N GLY A 186 4.20 -8.95 -17.61
CA GLY A 186 3.67 -10.30 -17.38
C GLY A 186 4.75 -11.37 -17.34
N PHE A 187 5.74 -11.30 -18.23
CA PHE A 187 6.88 -12.22 -18.21
C PHE A 187 7.81 -12.00 -17.02
N HIS A 188 8.01 -10.74 -16.62
CA HIS A 188 8.79 -10.40 -15.43
C HIS A 188 8.12 -10.95 -14.15
N GLN A 189 6.81 -10.78 -14.01
CA GLN A 189 6.03 -11.33 -12.89
C GLN A 189 6.11 -12.86 -12.84
N MET A 190 5.97 -13.53 -14.00
CA MET A 190 6.17 -14.98 -14.09
C MET A 190 7.58 -15.40 -13.66
N HIS A 191 8.61 -14.67 -14.09
CA HIS A 191 10.00 -14.92 -13.72
C HIS A 191 10.22 -14.77 -12.21
N CYS A 192 9.74 -13.68 -11.59
CA CYS A 192 9.91 -13.41 -10.16
C CYS A 192 9.25 -14.47 -9.28
N ILE A 193 8.05 -14.92 -9.63
CA ILE A 193 7.36 -16.00 -8.90
C ILE A 193 8.13 -17.31 -8.93
N VAL A 194 8.88 -17.57 -10.01
CA VAL A 194 9.68 -18.79 -10.15
C VAL A 194 11.04 -18.66 -9.47
N TRP A 195 11.64 -17.47 -9.49
CA TRP A 195 13.04 -17.26 -9.13
C TRP A 195 13.24 -16.88 -7.65
N ASP A 196 12.40 -15.99 -7.11
CA ASP A 196 12.60 -15.44 -5.75
C ASP A 196 12.32 -16.43 -4.61
N PRO A 197 11.28 -17.29 -4.65
CA PRO A 197 11.06 -18.28 -3.60
C PRO A 197 12.22 -19.28 -3.43
N LEU A 198 13.03 -19.46 -4.48
CA LEU A 198 14.07 -20.50 -4.54
C LEU A 198 15.49 -19.94 -4.43
N ALA A 199 15.71 -18.65 -4.71
CA ALA A 199 16.95 -17.97 -4.34
C ALA A 199 17.18 -17.94 -2.81
N ILE A 200 16.08 -18.04 -2.03
CA ILE A 200 16.12 -18.25 -0.57
C ILE A 200 16.73 -19.63 -0.21
N VAL A 201 16.56 -20.62 -1.08
CA VAL A 201 17.06 -22.00 -0.90
C VAL A 201 18.54 -22.13 -1.32
N ASP A 202 19.01 -21.28 -2.24
CA ASP A 202 20.37 -21.33 -2.80
C ASP A 202 21.45 -20.61 -1.95
N LYS A 203 21.08 -20.07 -0.77
CA LYS A 203 22.10 -19.67 0.21
C LYS A 203 22.73 -20.91 0.84
N LYS A 204 23.74 -21.47 0.18
CA LYS A 204 24.69 -22.44 0.76
C LYS A 204 25.13 -21.98 2.16
N PRO A 205 25.04 -22.82 3.21
CA PRO A 205 25.65 -22.56 4.49
C PRO A 205 27.12 -23.01 4.43
N GLU A 206 27.99 -22.23 3.79
CA GLU A 206 29.43 -22.38 4.05
C GLU A 206 29.82 -21.56 5.28
N ARG A 207 29.67 -22.17 6.46
CA ARG A 207 30.66 -22.11 7.57
C ARG A 207 30.18 -22.89 8.80
N ASN A 208 30.89 -23.99 9.05
CA ASN A 208 31.13 -24.63 10.34
C ASN A 208 29.93 -24.79 11.29
N MET A 209 29.27 -25.94 11.22
CA MET A 209 28.40 -26.41 12.30
C MET A 209 28.87 -27.78 12.79
N GLY A 210 29.57 -27.77 13.92
CA GLY A 210 29.63 -28.92 14.80
C GLY A 210 28.31 -29.08 15.52
N THR A 211 27.81 -30.31 15.55
CA THR A 211 26.86 -30.91 16.51
C THR A 211 25.65 -30.06 16.93
N PHE A 212 24.50 -30.30 16.30
CA PHE A 212 23.30 -30.92 16.91
C PHE A 212 22.19 -30.96 15.83
N ALA A 213 21.73 -32.16 15.48
CA ALA A 213 20.50 -32.45 14.72
C ALA A 213 20.41 -31.95 13.26
N ASP A 214 20.84 -32.82 12.35
CA ASP A 214 20.50 -32.87 10.93
C ASP A 214 18.98 -33.02 10.71
N GLN A 215 18.33 -31.97 10.16
CA GLN A 215 17.07 -32.06 9.43
C GLN A 215 17.10 -31.03 8.28
N PRO A 216 16.81 -31.41 7.02
CA PRO A 216 16.55 -30.44 5.96
C PRO A 216 15.25 -29.71 6.30
N ARG A 217 15.34 -28.42 6.61
CA ARG A 217 14.14 -27.61 6.85
C ARG A 217 13.46 -27.35 5.50
N PRO A 218 12.16 -27.68 5.34
CA PRO A 218 11.45 -27.43 4.09
C PRO A 218 11.43 -25.92 3.79
N THR A 219 11.87 -25.63 2.58
CA THR A 219 11.87 -24.39 1.81
C THR A 219 10.87 -23.33 2.28
N GLN A 220 11.38 -22.11 2.54
CA GLN A 220 10.63 -20.97 3.07
C GLN A 220 9.44 -20.57 2.19
N PHE A 221 8.29 -20.49 2.88
CA PHE A 221 6.95 -20.30 2.36
C PHE A 221 6.61 -18.83 2.08
N VAL A 222 5.47 -18.66 1.38
CA VAL A 222 4.71 -17.45 1.05
C VAL A 222 4.90 -16.31 2.06
N ILE A 223 5.06 -15.07 1.58
CA ILE A 223 5.34 -13.84 2.35
C ILE A 223 4.47 -13.68 3.64
N SER A 224 3.24 -14.19 3.67
CA SER A 224 2.37 -14.18 4.86
C SER A 224 2.74 -15.23 5.93
N GLU A 225 3.32 -16.34 5.52
CA GLU A 225 3.76 -17.41 6.39
C GLU A 225 5.11 -17.12 7.02
N GLU A 226 6.05 -16.49 6.31
CA GLU A 226 7.29 -15.98 6.91
C GLU A 226 6.99 -15.10 8.12
N PHE A 227 6.02 -14.18 7.99
CA PHE A 227 5.57 -13.33 9.08
C PHE A 227 5.01 -14.15 10.26
N THR A 228 4.21 -15.17 9.98
CA THR A 228 3.60 -16.03 11.01
C THR A 228 4.63 -16.92 11.69
N PHE A 229 5.57 -17.49 10.92
CA PHE A 229 6.63 -18.38 11.36
C PHE A 229 7.62 -17.67 12.29
N HIS A 230 8.08 -16.47 11.90
CA HIS A 230 9.03 -15.70 12.70
C HIS A 230 8.37 -14.96 13.88
N TYR A 231 7.16 -14.41 13.70
CA TYR A 231 6.50 -13.63 14.75
C TYR A 231 5.86 -14.51 15.83
N ASN A 232 5.24 -15.64 15.45
CA ASN A 232 4.55 -16.53 16.40
C ASN A 232 5.41 -17.71 16.89
N ARG A 233 6.68 -17.82 16.46
CA ARG A 233 7.59 -18.93 16.81
C ARG A 233 6.95 -20.31 16.62
N VAL A 234 6.15 -20.47 15.58
CA VAL A 234 5.56 -21.75 15.21
C VAL A 234 6.54 -22.50 14.33
N ASN A 235 6.88 -23.74 14.71
CA ASN A 235 7.87 -24.56 14.00
C ASN A 235 7.27 -25.29 12.76
N GLU A 236 5.99 -25.12 12.50
CA GLU A 236 5.26 -25.80 11.43
C GLU A 236 4.58 -24.75 10.54
N THR A 237 4.68 -24.97 9.24
CA THR A 237 3.91 -24.21 8.24
C THR A 237 2.42 -24.35 8.51
N LYS A 238 1.65 -23.27 8.35
CA LYS A 238 0.19 -23.35 8.39
C LYS A 238 -0.40 -24.00 7.13
N TRP A 239 0.38 -24.13 6.05
CA TRP A 239 -0.08 -24.54 4.73
C TRP A 239 0.66 -25.79 4.25
N THR A 240 -0.05 -26.74 3.67
CA THR A 240 0.61 -27.91 3.05
C THR A 240 1.35 -27.50 1.78
N ALA A 241 2.36 -28.27 1.39
CA ALA A 241 3.08 -28.08 0.12
C ALA A 241 2.12 -28.00 -1.09
N GLY A 242 1.11 -28.86 -1.14
CA GLY A 242 0.07 -28.81 -2.18
C GLY A 242 -0.72 -27.51 -2.20
N HIS A 243 -0.99 -26.91 -1.03
CA HIS A 243 -1.64 -25.59 -0.97
C HIS A 243 -0.76 -24.49 -1.57
N VAL A 244 0.54 -24.50 -1.29
CA VAL A 244 1.49 -23.54 -1.88
C VAL A 244 1.59 -23.70 -3.39
N ALA A 245 1.69 -24.93 -3.89
CA ALA A 245 1.73 -25.22 -5.31
C ALA A 245 0.45 -24.71 -6.00
N HIS A 246 -0.72 -24.95 -5.39
CA HIS A 246 -1.99 -24.41 -5.85
C HIS A 246 -2.02 -22.88 -5.86
N CYS A 247 -1.56 -22.21 -4.80
CA CYS A 247 -1.49 -20.75 -4.75
C CYS A 247 -0.63 -20.17 -5.88
N ILE A 248 0.55 -20.75 -6.11
CA ILE A 248 1.44 -20.31 -7.18
C ILE A 248 0.80 -20.53 -8.57
N ASN A 249 0.11 -21.65 -8.78
CA ASN A 249 -0.66 -21.88 -10.01
C ASN A 249 -1.73 -20.79 -10.20
N THR A 250 -2.45 -20.40 -9.15
CA THR A 250 -3.48 -19.36 -9.22
C THR A 250 -2.89 -17.98 -9.56
N VAL A 251 -1.73 -17.62 -8.99
CA VAL A 251 -1.08 -16.35 -9.35
C VAL A 251 -0.55 -16.37 -10.79
N ARG A 252 0.00 -17.51 -11.23
CA ARG A 252 0.46 -17.69 -12.62
C ARG A 252 -0.70 -17.61 -13.61
N ASP A 253 -1.83 -18.25 -13.30
CA ASP A 253 -3.07 -18.12 -14.05
C ASP A 253 -3.46 -16.64 -14.18
N ALA A 254 -3.52 -15.91 -13.07
CA ALA A 254 -3.85 -14.49 -13.08
C ALA A 254 -2.89 -13.68 -13.99
N ILE A 255 -1.58 -13.91 -13.91
CA ILE A 255 -0.60 -13.22 -14.76
C ILE A 255 -0.81 -13.56 -16.25
N MET A 256 -1.01 -14.83 -16.56
CA MET A 256 -1.20 -15.29 -17.95
C MET A 256 -2.53 -14.82 -18.54
N CYS A 257 -3.60 -14.81 -17.75
CA CYS A 257 -4.91 -14.31 -18.16
C CYS A 257 -4.92 -12.79 -18.34
N MET A 258 -4.17 -12.05 -17.52
CA MET A 258 -3.99 -10.62 -17.68
C MET A 258 -3.10 -10.28 -18.89
N ALA A 259 -2.17 -11.19 -19.24
CA ALA A 259 -1.23 -11.05 -20.35
C ALA A 259 -0.60 -9.65 -20.42
N ASP A 260 -0.19 -9.13 -19.26
CA ASP A 260 0.23 -7.74 -19.09
C ASP A 260 1.47 -7.45 -19.95
N SER A 261 1.23 -6.73 -21.05
CA SER A 261 2.20 -6.42 -22.08
C SER A 261 2.99 -5.14 -21.78
N GLN A 262 2.71 -4.47 -20.67
CA GLN A 262 3.31 -3.17 -20.37
C GLN A 262 4.81 -3.32 -20.10
N PRO A 263 5.65 -2.44 -20.67
CA PRO A 263 7.07 -2.40 -20.36
C PRO A 263 7.28 -2.02 -18.89
N LEU A 264 8.23 -2.68 -18.26
CA LEU A 264 8.63 -2.51 -16.88
C LEU A 264 10.07 -2.00 -16.83
N SER A 265 10.30 -0.96 -16.04
CA SER A 265 11.63 -0.35 -15.89
C SER A 265 11.85 0.30 -14.52
N PHE A 266 13.05 0.81 -14.29
CA PHE A 266 13.41 1.67 -13.17
C PHE A 266 13.08 3.12 -13.53
N ALA A 267 11.87 3.58 -13.22
CA ALA A 267 11.38 4.89 -13.68
C ALA A 267 12.23 6.07 -13.17
N ASN A 268 12.92 5.89 -12.05
CA ASN A 268 13.81 6.88 -11.43
C ASN A 268 15.30 6.61 -11.65
N GLY A 269 15.63 5.64 -12.52
CA GLY A 269 17.01 5.23 -12.81
C GLY A 269 17.44 3.98 -12.04
N TYR A 270 18.37 3.23 -12.64
CA TYR A 270 18.87 1.99 -12.05
C TYR A 270 19.52 2.24 -10.67
N LYS A 271 19.20 1.39 -9.70
CA LYS A 271 19.60 1.51 -8.26
C LYS A 271 19.00 2.71 -7.52
N VAL A 272 18.10 3.47 -8.13
CA VAL A 272 17.33 4.54 -7.48
C VAL A 272 15.91 4.02 -7.28
N GLY A 273 15.73 3.14 -6.29
CA GLY A 273 14.47 2.45 -6.02
C GLY A 273 14.37 1.06 -6.66
N HIS A 274 13.15 0.53 -6.71
CA HIS A 274 12.81 -0.77 -7.29
C HIS A 274 12.22 -0.59 -8.70
N ALA A 275 12.23 -1.66 -9.48
CA ALA A 275 11.51 -1.67 -10.75
C ALA A 275 10.02 -1.40 -10.48
N THR A 276 9.38 -0.61 -11.34
CA THR A 276 7.99 -0.12 -11.23
C THR A 276 7.71 1.01 -10.24
N ASP A 277 8.67 1.40 -9.38
CA ASP A 277 8.49 2.57 -8.51
C ASP A 277 8.14 3.80 -9.38
N ASP A 278 7.09 4.53 -8.99
CA ASP A 278 6.54 5.70 -9.71
C ASP A 278 6.15 5.46 -11.19
N GLN A 279 5.98 4.20 -11.60
CA GLN A 279 5.46 3.85 -12.92
C GLN A 279 3.93 3.75 -12.87
N ALA A 280 3.24 4.63 -13.59
CA ALA A 280 1.79 4.60 -13.69
C ALA A 280 1.29 3.33 -14.38
N MET A 281 0.20 2.76 -13.84
CA MET A 281 -0.40 1.51 -14.30
C MET A 281 -1.90 1.64 -14.48
N MET A 282 -2.42 0.92 -15.47
CA MET A 282 -3.87 0.83 -15.66
C MET A 282 -4.39 -0.28 -14.76
N CYS A 283 -5.10 0.11 -13.70
CA CYS A 283 -5.63 -0.80 -12.71
C CYS A 283 -7.16 -0.76 -12.71
N ARG A 284 -7.79 -1.88 -12.35
CA ARG A 284 -9.20 -1.85 -11.92
C ARG A 284 -9.27 -1.12 -10.58
N ASP A 285 -10.41 -0.48 -10.31
CA ASP A 285 -10.65 0.16 -9.02
C ASP A 285 -10.76 -0.90 -7.91
N TRP A 286 -9.65 -1.08 -7.18
CA TRP A 286 -9.57 -1.99 -6.05
C TRP A 286 -10.52 -1.58 -4.92
N LYS A 287 -10.68 -0.27 -4.68
CA LYS A 287 -11.56 0.24 -3.63
C LYS A 287 -13.02 -0.06 -3.96
N ALA A 288 -13.42 0.08 -5.22
CA ALA A 288 -14.76 -0.29 -5.68
C ALA A 288 -15.01 -1.79 -5.56
N LEU A 289 -14.04 -2.63 -5.96
CA LEU A 289 -14.16 -4.09 -5.79
C LEU A 289 -14.26 -4.47 -4.31
N HIS A 290 -13.41 -3.89 -3.46
CA HIS A 290 -13.43 -4.10 -2.01
C HIS A 290 -14.77 -3.65 -1.41
N ALA A 291 -15.27 -2.47 -1.77
CA ALA A 291 -16.57 -1.99 -1.33
C ALA A 291 -17.71 -2.92 -1.74
N TRP A 292 -17.65 -3.49 -2.95
CA TRP A 292 -18.66 -4.43 -3.43
C TRP A 292 -18.68 -5.75 -2.65
N VAL A 293 -17.50 -6.36 -2.38
CA VAL A 293 -17.42 -7.61 -1.60
C VAL A 293 -17.73 -7.41 -0.10
N SER A 294 -17.44 -6.21 0.40
CA SER A 294 -17.67 -5.85 1.80
C SER A 294 -19.07 -5.28 2.06
N ASP A 295 -19.92 -5.15 1.03
CA ASP A 295 -21.30 -4.70 1.21
C ASP A 295 -22.06 -5.66 2.17
N PRO A 296 -22.74 -5.14 3.21
CA PRO A 296 -23.49 -5.94 4.18
C PRO A 296 -24.50 -6.91 3.58
N SER A 297 -25.05 -6.60 2.40
CA SER A 297 -26.01 -7.46 1.71
C SER A 297 -25.38 -8.69 1.04
N ARG A 298 -24.05 -8.75 0.92
CA ARG A 298 -23.30 -9.80 0.19
C ARG A 298 -22.16 -10.42 0.99
N GLY A 299 -21.64 -9.70 1.98
CA GLY A 299 -20.50 -10.16 2.77
C GLY A 299 -20.82 -11.47 3.48
N VAL A 300 -19.86 -12.39 3.48
CA VAL A 300 -19.75 -13.42 4.52
C VAL A 300 -18.69 -12.90 5.48
N ARG A 301 -19.10 -12.53 6.69
CA ARG A 301 -18.17 -12.15 7.76
C ARG A 301 -17.76 -13.40 8.50
N VAL A 302 -16.56 -13.37 9.06
CA VAL A 302 -16.03 -14.48 9.84
C VAL A 302 -15.58 -13.99 11.19
N LYS A 303 -15.76 -14.79 12.23
CA LYS A 303 -15.15 -14.57 13.55
C LYS A 303 -14.20 -15.69 13.87
N ASN A 304 -13.14 -15.38 14.61
CA ASN A 304 -12.32 -16.39 15.24
C ASN A 304 -13.03 -16.91 16.50
N ALA A 305 -13.58 -18.11 16.42
CA ALA A 305 -14.23 -18.82 17.52
C ALA A 305 -13.26 -19.70 18.32
N ALA A 306 -11.94 -19.56 18.11
CA ALA A 306 -10.96 -20.33 18.84
C ALA A 306 -10.97 -19.95 20.34
N PRO A 307 -10.86 -20.93 21.26
CA PRO A 307 -10.75 -20.65 22.68
C PRO A 307 -9.54 -19.74 23.00
N PRO A 308 -9.61 -18.88 24.04
CA PRO A 308 -8.47 -18.09 24.48
C PRO A 308 -7.24 -18.96 24.73
N GLY A 309 -6.10 -18.61 24.11
CA GLY A 309 -4.86 -19.39 24.19
C GLY A 309 -4.72 -20.50 23.16
N SER A 310 -5.66 -20.66 22.21
CA SER A 310 -5.49 -21.55 21.07
C SER A 310 -4.30 -21.13 20.20
N LYS A 311 -3.56 -22.12 19.67
CA LYS A 311 -2.47 -21.90 18.71
C LYS A 311 -2.98 -21.78 17.26
N SER A 312 -4.25 -22.10 17.04
CA SER A 312 -4.89 -22.11 15.72
C SER A 312 -6.20 -21.33 15.74
N ASP A 313 -6.43 -20.58 14.66
CA ASP A 313 -7.67 -19.85 14.46
C ASP A 313 -8.80 -20.82 14.07
N MET A 314 -10.01 -20.58 14.57
CA MET A 314 -11.22 -21.30 14.20
C MET A 314 -12.18 -20.31 13.57
N ILE A 315 -12.01 -20.10 12.26
CA ILE A 315 -12.78 -19.13 11.50
C ILE A 315 -14.18 -19.71 11.22
N VAL A 316 -15.22 -19.11 11.80
CA VAL A 316 -16.62 -19.50 11.56
C VAL A 316 -17.38 -18.38 10.85
N PRO A 317 -18.25 -18.71 9.88
CA PRO A 317 -19.07 -17.71 9.22
C PRO A 317 -20.09 -17.11 10.20
N ILE A 318 -20.32 -15.81 10.09
CA ILE A 318 -21.34 -15.07 10.81
C ILE A 318 -22.53 -14.93 9.85
N ILE A 319 -23.52 -15.82 10.01
CA ILE A 319 -24.81 -15.78 9.31
C ILE A 319 -25.88 -16.18 10.35
N PRO A 320 -26.87 -15.34 10.71
CA PRO A 320 -27.26 -14.05 10.14
C PRO A 320 -26.62 -12.81 10.82
N TYR A 321 -26.94 -11.61 10.30
CA TYR A 321 -26.44 -10.28 10.70
C TYR A 321 -27.34 -9.45 11.66
N PRO A 322 -28.05 -10.00 12.66
CA PRO A 322 -29.06 -9.20 13.37
C PRO A 322 -28.50 -8.17 14.36
N GLU A 323 -27.19 -8.17 14.67
CA GLU A 323 -26.66 -7.43 15.84
C GLU A 323 -25.34 -6.65 15.60
N LEU A 324 -24.89 -6.46 14.36
CA LEU A 324 -23.64 -5.70 14.10
C LEU A 324 -23.91 -4.19 13.92
N THR A 325 -23.01 -3.37 14.46
CA THR A 325 -22.99 -1.90 14.29
C THR A 325 -22.55 -1.50 12.88
N GLU A 326 -22.83 -0.27 12.44
CA GLU A 326 -22.40 0.22 11.11
C GLU A 326 -20.89 0.15 10.87
N ALA A 327 -20.06 0.27 11.92
CA ALA A 327 -18.61 0.16 11.83
C ALA A 327 -18.18 -1.30 11.59
N GLU A 328 -18.74 -2.24 12.36
CA GLU A 328 -18.50 -3.68 12.19
C GLU A 328 -19.01 -4.19 10.82
N LEU A 329 -20.11 -3.62 10.33
CA LEU A 329 -20.64 -3.89 9.00
C LEU A 329 -19.69 -3.41 7.89
N LYS A 330 -18.86 -2.38 8.12
CA LYS A 330 -17.86 -1.87 7.17
C LYS A 330 -16.49 -2.58 7.28
N GLY A 331 -16.32 -3.46 8.27
CA GLY A 331 -15.06 -4.14 8.54
C GLY A 331 -14.05 -3.28 9.30
N ASP A 332 -14.50 -2.15 9.85
CA ASP A 332 -13.72 -1.32 10.76
C ASP A 332 -13.90 -1.88 12.18
N ALA A 333 -13.05 -2.84 12.57
CA ALA A 333 -13.04 -3.45 13.90
C ALA A 333 -11.64 -3.43 14.51
#